data_AF-A0A395CSW7-F1
#
_entry.id   AF-A0A395CSW7-F1
#
_cell.length_a   1.000
_cell.length_b   1.000
_cell.length_c   1.000
_cell.angle_alpha   90.00
_cell.angle_beta   90.00
_cell.angle_gamma   90.00
#
_symmetry.space_group_name_H-M   'P 1'
#
loop_
_entity.id
_entity.type
_entity.pdbx_description
1 polymer ?
#
loop_
_entity_poly.entity_id
_entity_poly.type
_entity_poly.pdbx_seq_one_letter_code
_entity_poly.pdbx_strand_id
1 'polypeptide(L)' 'MTAEKKSVETGDENAPRAPRAPPPEALRALAEAEERRARVQDRRAREIGGRGGLDPARYGDWEVKGLASDF' A
#
# COMPACT_ATOMS: atom_id res chain seq x y z
N MET A 1 39.05 -32.80 -27.87
CA MET A 1 37.65 -33.22 -27.64
C MET A 1 37.39 -33.03 -26.16
N THR A 2 36.51 -32.20 -25.63
CA THR A 2 35.38 -31.42 -26.14
C THR A 2 35.12 -30.35 -25.07
N ALA A 3 35.00 -29.09 -25.49
CA ALA A 3 34.65 -27.98 -24.59
C ALA A 3 33.14 -28.08 -24.26
N GLU A 4 32.82 -28.22 -22.99
CA GLU A 4 31.44 -28.27 -22.49
C GLU A 4 30.93 -26.83 -22.34
N LYS A 5 30.08 -26.42 -23.28
CA LYS A 5 29.45 -25.10 -23.29
C LYS A 5 28.39 -25.06 -22.19
N LYS A 6 28.67 -24.34 -21.09
CA LYS A 6 27.68 -23.99 -20.08
C LYS A 6 26.78 -22.88 -20.64
N SER A 7 25.59 -23.25 -21.11
CA SER A 7 24.52 -22.32 -21.47
C SER A 7 24.03 -21.60 -20.21
N VAL A 8 24.29 -20.30 -20.13
CA VAL A 8 23.68 -19.41 -19.14
C VAL A 8 22.30 -19.03 -19.69
N GLU A 9 21.24 -19.59 -19.10
CA GLU A 9 19.89 -19.09 -19.29
C GLU A 9 19.79 -17.71 -18.61
N THR A 10 19.76 -16.67 -19.43
CA THR A 10 19.47 -15.31 -18.98
C THR A 10 17.94 -15.22 -18.86
N GLY A 11 17.43 -15.36 -17.64
CA GLY A 11 16.02 -15.13 -17.35
C GLY A 11 15.67 -13.66 -17.56
N ASP A 12 14.57 -13.42 -18.27
CA ASP A 12 14.02 -12.10 -18.53
C ASP A 12 13.72 -11.36 -17.21
N GLU A 13 14.54 -10.35 -16.89
CA GLU A 13 14.45 -9.57 -15.64
C GLU A 13 13.26 -8.59 -15.64
N ASN A 14 12.49 -8.50 -16.72
CA ASN A 14 11.45 -7.50 -16.92
C ASN A 14 10.07 -8.11 -17.25
N ALA A 15 9.78 -9.29 -16.72
CA ALA A 15 8.42 -9.83 -16.71
C ALA A 15 7.70 -9.46 -15.40
N PRO A 16 6.43 -8.99 -15.43
CA PRO A 16 5.67 -8.75 -14.21
C PRO A 16 5.49 -10.06 -13.46
N ARG A 17 6.24 -10.23 -12.36
CA ARG A 17 6.20 -11.47 -11.59
C ARG A 17 4.83 -11.58 -10.93
N ALA A 18 4.12 -12.66 -11.24
CA ALA A 18 2.87 -12.99 -10.57
C ALA A 18 3.05 -12.89 -9.04
N PRO A 19 2.08 -12.31 -8.31
CA PRO A 19 2.21 -12.11 -6.87
C PRO A 19 2.42 -13.47 -6.21
N ARG A 20 3.54 -13.60 -5.49
CA ARG A 20 3.84 -14.83 -4.74
C ARG A 20 2.87 -14.93 -3.57
N ALA A 21 2.42 -16.15 -3.27
CA ALA A 21 1.65 -16.39 -2.06
C ALA A 21 2.46 -15.94 -0.81
N PRO A 22 1.82 -15.27 0.15
CA PRO A 22 2.52 -14.81 1.36
C PRO A 22 3.00 -16.00 2.20
N PRO A 23 4.16 -15.89 2.86
CA PRO A 23 4.64 -16.91 3.79
C PRO A 23 3.69 -17.05 4.99
N PRO A 24 3.74 -18.19 5.71
CA PRO A 24 2.86 -18.44 6.86
C PRO A 24 3.02 -17.38 7.97
N GLU A 25 4.20 -16.80 8.12
CA GLU A 25 4.46 -15.71 9.07
C GLU A 25 3.70 -14.43 8.70
N ALA A 26 3.64 -14.09 7.41
CA ALA A 26 2.90 -12.93 6.93
C ALA A 26 1.40 -13.10 7.14
N LEU A 27 0.87 -14.31 6.93
CA LEU A 27 -0.54 -14.61 7.22
C LEU A 27 -0.88 -14.44 8.70
N ARG A 28 0.01 -14.89 9.61
CA ARG A 28 -0.16 -14.69 11.06
C ARG A 28 -0.14 -13.21 11.43
N ALA A 29 0.80 -12.44 10.88
CA ALA A 29 0.88 -11.00 11.14
C ALA A 29 -0.36 -10.23 10.66
N LEU A 30 -0.92 -10.62 9.51
CA LEU A 30 -2.16 -10.04 9.00
C LEU A 30 -3.35 -10.36 9.90
N ALA A 31 -3.49 -11.61 10.34
CA ALA A 31 -4.54 -12.00 11.28
C ALA A 31 -4.46 -11.21 12.60
N GLU A 32 -3.26 -11.05 13.17
CA GLU A 32 -3.07 -10.24 14.38
C GLU A 32 -3.40 -8.75 14.15
N ALA A 33 -3.07 -8.21 12.98
CA ALA A 33 -3.41 -6.84 12.61
C ALA A 33 -4.92 -6.66 12.47
N GLU A 34 -5.63 -7.63 11.89
CA GLU A 34 -7.09 -7.64 11.81
C GLU A 34 -7.72 -7.72 13.19
N GLU A 35 -7.23 -8.61 14.07
CA GLU A 35 -7.69 -8.66 15.46
C GLU A 35 -7.47 -7.33 16.20
N ARG A 36 -6.32 -6.69 16.00
CA ARG A 36 -6.04 -5.36 16.57
C ARG A 36 -7.03 -4.33 16.07
N ARG A 37 -7.34 -4.31 14.77
CA ARG A 37 -8.33 -3.40 14.17
C ARG A 37 -9.74 -3.67 14.69
N ALA A 38 -10.13 -4.94 14.84
CA ALA A 38 -11.45 -5.32 15.35
C ALA A 38 -11.64 -4.96 16.84
N ARG A 39 -10.55 -5.02 17.63
CA ARG A 39 -10.56 -4.63 19.05
C ARG A 39 -10.55 -3.12 19.26
N VAL A 40 -10.00 -2.37 18.30
CA VAL A 40 -10.10 -0.91 18.29
C VAL A 40 -11.48 -0.54 17.74
N GLN A 41 -12.45 -0.36 18.65
CA GLN A 41 -13.64 0.41 18.32
C GLN A 41 -13.17 1.80 17.87
N ASP A 42 -13.65 2.26 16.71
CA ASP A 42 -13.34 3.58 16.15
C ASP A 42 -13.87 4.68 17.08
N ARG A 43 -13.15 4.88 18.20
CA ARG A 43 -13.35 5.97 19.15
C ARG A 43 -12.50 7.17 18.73
N ARG A 44 -12.13 7.27 17.45
CA ARG A 44 -11.58 8.51 16.95
C ARG A 44 -12.71 9.52 17.02
N ALA A 45 -12.52 10.55 17.85
CA ALA A 45 -13.41 11.68 17.84
C ALA A 45 -13.49 12.16 16.39
N ARG A 46 -14.71 12.22 15.85
CA ARG A 46 -14.91 12.78 14.52
C ARG A 46 -14.30 14.17 14.51
N GLU A 47 -13.51 14.47 13.50
CA GLU A 47 -12.99 15.81 13.32
C GLU A 47 -14.17 16.79 13.19
N ILE A 48 -14.25 17.77 14.09
CA ILE A 48 -15.31 18.79 14.09
C ILE A 48 -14.72 20.03 13.41
N GLY A 49 -15.30 20.42 12.28
CA GLY A 49 -14.85 21.59 11.50
C GLY A 49 -13.71 21.32 10.51
N GLY A 50 -13.20 20.08 10.45
CA GLY A 50 -12.30 19.66 9.38
C GLY A 50 -12.98 19.60 8.02
N ARG A 51 -12.21 19.75 6.93
CA ARG A 51 -12.74 19.64 5.55
C ARG A 51 -13.41 18.28 5.29
N GLY A 52 -13.01 17.23 6.02
CA GLY A 52 -13.37 15.86 5.72
C GLY A 52 -12.75 15.41 4.39
N GLY A 53 -12.56 14.10 4.21
CA GLY A 53 -11.92 13.57 3.01
C GLY A 53 -10.39 13.50 3.10
N LEU A 54 -9.77 13.22 1.97
CA LEU A 54 -8.33 12.99 1.88
C LEU A 54 -7.55 14.31 1.89
N ASP A 55 -6.27 14.23 2.25
CA ASP A 55 -5.36 15.37 2.35
C ASP A 55 -5.33 16.21 1.05
N PRO A 56 -5.77 17.49 1.08
CA PRO A 56 -5.77 18.36 -0.09
C PRO A 56 -4.39 18.48 -0.77
N ALA A 57 -3.30 18.41 -0.01
CA ALA A 57 -1.94 18.45 -0.54
C ALA A 57 -1.60 17.25 -1.42
N ARG A 58 -2.21 16.08 -1.14
CA ARG A 58 -1.98 14.85 -1.90
C ARG A 58 -2.90 14.71 -3.11
N TYR A 59 -4.09 15.29 -3.06
CA TYR A 59 -5.14 15.03 -4.05
C TYR A 59 -5.58 16.26 -4.85
N GLY A 60 -5.04 17.45 -4.55
CA GLY A 60 -5.29 18.67 -5.31
C GLY A 60 -6.60 19.39 -4.97
N ASP A 61 -7.33 18.92 -3.95
CA ASP A 61 -8.64 19.45 -3.56
C ASP A 61 -8.54 20.71 -2.67
N TRP A 62 -7.64 21.65 -2.98
CA TRP A 62 -7.43 22.88 -2.19
C TRP A 62 -8.60 23.87 -2.27
N GLU A 63 -9.53 23.68 -3.20
CA GLU A 63 -10.69 24.54 -3.41
C GLU A 63 -11.92 24.03 -2.64
N VAL A 64 -12.58 24.92 -1.90
CA VAL A 64 -13.93 24.67 -1.35
C VAL A 64 -14.82 25.86 -1.71
N LYS A 65 -15.92 25.57 -2.43
CA LYS A 65 -16.89 26.59 -2.91
C LYS A 65 -16.22 27.71 -3.72
N GLY A 66 -15.19 27.39 -4.50
CA GLY A 66 -14.45 28.35 -5.33
C GLY A 66 -13.45 29.23 -4.56
N LEU A 67 -13.21 28.95 -3.27
CA LEU A 67 -12.13 29.58 -2.51
C LEU A 67 -11.02 28.56 -2.25
N ALA A 68 -9.83 28.85 -2.76
CA ALA A 68 -8.61 28.18 -2.34
C ALA A 68 -8.25 28.66 -0.92
N SER A 69 -7.99 27.73 -0.01
CA SER A 69 -7.61 28.03 1.37
C SER A 69 -6.20 27.50 1.60
N ASP A 70 -5.25 28.40 1.77
CA ASP A 70 -3.82 28.12 2.00
C ASP A 70 -3.33 28.97 3.21
N PHE A 71 -2.52 28.38 4.09
CA PHE A 71 -1.99 28.98 5.32
C PHE A 71 -0.59 28.46 5.64
#